data_AF-A0A836FA56-F1
#
_entry.id   AF-A0A836FA56-F1
#
_cell.length_a   1.000
_cell.length_b   1.000
_cell.length_c   1.000
_cell.angle_alpha   90.00
_cell.angle_beta   90.00
_cell.angle_gamma   90.00
#
_symmetry.space_group_name_H-M   'P 1'
#
loop_
_entity.id
_entity.type
_entity.pdbx_description
1 polymer ?
#
loop_
_entity_poly.entity_id
_entity_poly.type
_entity_poly.pdbx_seq_one_letter_code
_entity_poly.pdbx_strand_id
1 'polypeptide(L)'
;MSIFVPNKVYLRGILLHYFIEKKSAAEAHRILVQTYGDNALSDTTCRDWFRRFKNNDFQLEDKERSGAPKKFQDKELEQLLDEDPSQTLSELGKILQVDESTVSERL
;
A
#
# COMPACT_ATOMS: atom_id res chain seq x y z
N MET A 1 -13.25 -10.07 28.34
CA MET A 1 -12.91 -10.85 27.12
C MET A 1 -12.29 -9.88 26.13
N SER A 2 -11.10 -10.18 25.61
CA SER A 2 -10.52 -9.36 24.55
C SER A 2 -11.33 -9.60 23.27
N ILE A 3 -11.87 -8.55 22.67
CA ILE A 3 -12.59 -8.65 21.41
C ILE A 3 -11.52 -8.69 20.32
N PHE A 4 -11.40 -9.82 19.63
CA PHE A 4 -10.49 -9.93 18.49
C PHE A 4 -10.94 -8.98 17.39
N VAL A 5 -10.07 -8.03 17.02
CA VAL A 5 -10.29 -7.11 15.90
C VAL A 5 -9.48 -7.60 14.70
N PRO A 6 -10.13 -8.07 13.63
CA PRO A 6 -9.43 -8.60 12.47
C PRO A 6 -8.73 -7.47 11.71
N ASN A 7 -7.48 -7.70 11.29
CA ASN A 7 -6.81 -6.81 10.34
C ASN A 7 -7.19 -7.16 8.88
N LYS A 8 -6.84 -6.27 7.94
CA LYS A 8 -7.20 -6.44 6.52
C LYS A 8 -6.61 -7.71 5.90
N VAL A 9 -5.35 -8.04 6.21
CA VAL A 9 -4.67 -9.24 5.65
C VAL A 9 -5.38 -10.51 6.11
N TYR A 10 -5.76 -10.56 7.39
CA TYR A 10 -6.53 -11.65 7.96
C TYR A 10 -7.88 -11.84 7.24
N LEU A 11 -8.65 -10.75 7.04
CA LEU A 11 -9.92 -10.81 6.33
C LEU A 11 -9.77 -11.24 4.87
N ARG A 12 -8.69 -10.83 4.20
CA ARG A 12 -8.37 -11.27 2.83
C ARG A 12 -8.03 -12.75 2.77
N GLY A 13 -7.36 -13.28 3.79
CA GLY A 13 -7.13 -14.72 3.95
C GLY A 13 -8.43 -15.51 4.08
N ILE A 14 -9.40 -14.99 4.82
CA ILE A 14 -10.74 -15.59 4.91
C ILE A 14 -11.46 -15.53 3.55
N LEU A 15 -11.36 -14.43 2.81
CA LEU A 15 -11.90 -14.36 1.45
C LEU A 15 -11.28 -15.40 0.52
N LEU A 16 -9.97 -15.64 0.62
CA LEU A 16 -9.28 -16.68 -0.14
C LEU A 16 -9.81 -18.07 0.21
N HIS A 17 -10.02 -18.36 1.49
CA HIS A 17 -10.62 -19.61 1.94
C HIS A 17 -12.01 -19.81 1.31
N TYR A 18 -12.90 -18.82 1.37
CA TYR A 18 -14.23 -18.91 0.74
C TYR A 18 -14.19 -19.01 -0.79
N PHE A 19 -13.19 -18.41 -1.42
CA PHE A 19 -12.97 -18.57 -2.85
C PHE A 19 -12.59 -20.01 -3.21
N ILE A 20 -11.72 -20.66 -2.42
CA ILE A 20 -11.34 -22.07 -2.59
C ILE A 20 -12.56 -22.98 -2.41
N GLU A 21 -13.42 -22.68 -1.44
CA GLU A 21 -14.71 -23.35 -1.20
C GLU A 21 -15.78 -23.09 -2.29
N LYS A 22 -15.43 -22.37 -3.36
CA LYS A 22 -16.33 -22.05 -4.49
C LYS A 22 -17.55 -21.21 -4.11
N LYS A 23 -17.50 -20.48 -2.99
CA LYS A 23 -18.51 -19.46 -2.68
C LYS A 23 -18.39 -18.28 -3.62
N SER A 24 -19.46 -17.50 -3.73
CA SER A 24 -19.46 -16.20 -4.39
C SER A 24 -18.92 -15.09 -3.47
N ALA A 25 -18.45 -13.99 -4.07
CA ALA A 25 -18.01 -12.81 -3.32
C ALA A 25 -19.12 -12.25 -2.42
N ALA A 26 -20.37 -12.31 -2.90
CA ALA A 26 -21.54 -11.82 -2.16
C ALA A 26 -21.84 -12.70 -0.92
N GLU A 27 -21.71 -14.02 -1.04
CA GLU A 27 -21.86 -14.93 0.11
C GLU A 27 -20.74 -14.72 1.13
N ALA A 28 -19.49 -14.65 0.67
CA ALA A 28 -18.34 -14.37 1.53
C ALA A 28 -18.50 -13.04 2.29
N HIS A 29 -18.95 -11.99 1.61
CA HIS A 29 -19.24 -10.70 2.24
C HIS A 29 -20.33 -10.79 3.32
N ARG A 30 -21.45 -11.49 3.04
CA ARG A 30 -22.52 -11.70 4.04
C ARG A 30 -22.01 -12.40 5.29
N ILE A 31 -21.19 -13.44 5.12
CA ILE A 31 -20.61 -14.18 6.25
C ILE A 31 -19.63 -13.30 7.03
N LEU A 32 -18.79 -12.51 6.34
CA LEU A 32 -17.87 -11.59 7.01
C LEU A 32 -18.61 -10.53 7.84
N VAL A 33 -19.66 -9.91 7.29
CA VAL A 33 -20.47 -8.91 8.01
C VAL A 33 -21.16 -9.55 9.22
N GLN A 34 -21.72 -10.75 9.08
CA GLN A 34 -22.34 -11.47 10.19
C GLN A 34 -21.33 -11.80 11.32
N THR A 35 -20.07 -12.05 10.96
CA THR A 35 -19.03 -12.48 11.91
C THR A 35 -18.30 -11.31 12.57
N TYR A 36 -17.98 -10.28 11.79
CA TYR A 36 -17.10 -9.18 12.21
C TYR A 36 -17.78 -7.81 12.29
N GLY A 37 -19.04 -7.71 11.86
CA GLY A 37 -19.82 -6.47 11.87
C GLY A 37 -19.11 -5.35 11.13
N ASP A 38 -18.94 -4.21 11.79
CA ASP A 38 -18.29 -3.01 11.25
C ASP A 38 -16.82 -3.23 10.90
N ASN A 39 -16.18 -4.27 11.42
CA ASN A 39 -14.80 -4.62 11.09
C ASN A 39 -14.68 -5.45 9.80
N ALA A 40 -15.78 -5.78 9.13
CA ALA A 40 -15.77 -6.53 7.89
C ALA A 40 -15.24 -5.69 6.71
N LEU A 41 -14.77 -6.38 5.67
CA LEU A 41 -14.45 -5.73 4.39
C LEU A 41 -15.72 -5.28 3.68
N SER A 42 -15.66 -4.18 2.95
CA SER A 42 -16.77 -3.73 2.11
C SER A 42 -17.04 -4.72 0.97
N ASP A 43 -18.27 -4.74 0.50
CA ASP A 43 -18.69 -5.58 -0.64
C ASP A 43 -17.82 -5.34 -1.89
N THR A 44 -17.48 -4.08 -2.19
CA THR A 44 -16.58 -3.73 -3.30
C THR A 44 -15.21 -4.37 -3.13
N THR A 45 -14.61 -4.27 -1.93
CA THR A 45 -13.32 -4.90 -1.65
C THR A 45 -13.40 -6.42 -1.77
N CYS A 46 -14.45 -7.06 -1.27
CA CYS A 46 -14.67 -8.50 -1.46
C CYS A 46 -14.68 -8.90 -2.94
N ARG A 47 -15.42 -8.16 -3.78
CA ARG A 47 -15.50 -8.43 -5.23
C ARG A 47 -14.16 -8.24 -5.94
N ASP A 48 -13.41 -7.21 -5.58
CA ASP A 48 -12.10 -6.95 -6.19
C ASP A 48 -11.07 -8.03 -5.82
N TRP A 49 -11.06 -8.49 -4.56
CA TRP A 49 -10.22 -9.62 -4.15
C TRP A 49 -10.60 -10.91 -4.88
N PHE A 50 -11.89 -11.20 -5.02
CA PHE A 50 -12.35 -12.34 -5.82
C PHE A 50 -11.91 -12.24 -7.28
N ARG A 51 -11.86 -11.04 -7.86
CA ARG A 51 -11.31 -10.82 -9.22
C ARG A 51 -9.81 -11.14 -9.27
N ARG A 52 -9.04 -10.74 -8.26
CA ARG A 52 -7.61 -11.08 -8.14
C ARG A 52 -7.39 -12.60 -8.04
N PHE A 53 -8.16 -13.27 -7.19
CA PHE A 53 -8.05 -14.73 -7.03
C PHE A 53 -8.39 -15.49 -8.31
N LYS A 54 -9.37 -15.03 -9.10
CA LYS A 54 -9.66 -15.59 -10.43
C LYS A 54 -8.50 -15.43 -11.42
N ASN A 55 -7.67 -14.40 -11.24
CA ASN A 55 -6.47 -14.17 -12.03
C ASN A 55 -5.23 -14.88 -11.44
N ASN A 56 -5.42 -15.82 -10.52
CA ASN A 56 -4.37 -16.54 -9.80
C ASN A 56 -3.41 -15.65 -8.98
N ASP A 57 -3.88 -14.46 -8.57
CA ASP A 57 -3.14 -13.57 -7.67
C ASP A 57 -3.62 -13.80 -6.22
N PHE A 58 -2.85 -14.58 -5.47
CA PHE A 58 -3.14 -14.97 -4.08
C PHE A 58 -2.35 -14.18 -3.03
N GLN A 59 -1.61 -13.15 -3.44
CA GLN A 59 -0.85 -12.30 -2.51
C GLN A 59 -1.81 -11.41 -1.71
N LEU A 60 -1.90 -11.66 -0.40
CA LEU A 60 -2.87 -11.01 0.50
C LEU A 60 -2.43 -9.61 0.94
N GLU A 61 -1.13 -9.32 0.83
CA GLU A 61 -0.60 -7.99 1.06
C GLU A 61 -0.93 -7.04 -0.09
N ASP A 62 -0.98 -5.76 0.22
CA ASP A 62 -0.95 -4.74 -0.83
C ASP A 62 0.44 -4.79 -1.46
N LYS A 63 0.50 -4.78 -2.80
CA LYS A 63 1.77 -4.56 -3.49
C LYS A 63 2.32 -3.21 -3.04
N GLU A 64 3.65 -3.10 -3.02
CA GLU A 64 4.28 -1.79 -2.86
C GLU A 64 3.60 -0.81 -3.80
N ARG A 65 3.06 0.25 -3.21
CA ARG A 65 2.49 1.32 -4.02
C ARG A 65 3.65 1.88 -4.81
N SER A 66 3.51 1.92 -6.13
CA SER A 66 4.29 2.83 -6.93
C SER A 66 4.01 4.23 -6.38
N GLY A 67 4.88 4.71 -5.50
CA GLY A 67 4.86 6.10 -5.08
C GLY A 67 5.05 7.01 -6.28
N ALA A 68 4.92 8.31 -6.07
CA ALA A 68 5.37 9.26 -7.08
C ALA A 68 6.81 8.88 -7.50
N PRO A 69 7.12 8.85 -8.81
CA PRO A 69 8.48 8.63 -9.26
C PRO A 69 9.41 9.59 -8.53
N LYS A 70 10.51 9.09 -7.98
CA LYS A 70 11.54 9.96 -7.39
C LYS A 70 11.98 10.95 -8.48
N LYS A 71 11.93 12.26 -8.17
CA LYS A 71 12.34 13.31 -9.11
C LYS A 71 13.86 13.32 -9.37
N PHE A 72 14.64 12.82 -8.42
CA PHE A 72 16.09 12.64 -8.48
C PHE A 72 16.50 11.40 -7.66
N GLN A 73 17.68 10.83 -7.89
CA GLN A 73 18.19 9.71 -7.10
C GLN A 73 18.91 10.18 -5.83
N ASP A 74 18.80 9.42 -4.74
CA ASP A 74 19.47 9.74 -3.48
C ASP A 74 21.00 9.87 -3.67
N LYS A 75 21.58 9.07 -4.59
CA LYS A 75 22.99 9.15 -4.98
C LYS A 75 23.39 10.48 -5.65
N GLU A 76 22.48 11.10 -6.41
CA GLU A 76 22.73 12.41 -7.02
C GLU A 76 22.78 13.50 -5.93
N LEU A 77 21.91 13.40 -4.92
CA LEU A 77 21.94 14.31 -3.77
C LEU A 77 23.19 14.11 -2.91
N GLU A 78 23.57 12.86 -2.63
CA GLU A 78 24.81 12.52 -1.90
C GLU A 78 26.05 13.10 -2.61
N GLN A 79 26.14 12.98 -3.93
CA GLN A 79 27.26 13.53 -4.70
C GLN A 79 27.38 15.06 -4.57
N LEU A 80 26.25 15.77 -4.57
CA LEU A 80 26.24 17.23 -4.42
C LEU A 80 26.70 17.66 -3.01
N LEU A 81 26.31 16.91 -1.98
CA LEU A 81 26.73 17.15 -0.60
C LEU A 81 28.20 16.80 -0.37
N ASP A 82 28.71 15.76 -1.02
CA ASP A 82 30.12 15.38 -0.97
C ASP A 82 31.01 16.40 -1.70
N GLU A 83 30.52 16.99 -2.79
CA GLU A 83 31.23 18.01 -3.56
C GLU A 83 31.32 19.35 -2.81
N ASP A 84 30.20 19.80 -2.22
CA ASP A 84 30.18 20.97 -1.36
C ASP A 84 29.11 20.82 -0.24
N PRO A 85 29.54 20.48 0.99
CA PRO A 85 28.63 20.30 2.12
C PRO A 85 28.05 21.62 2.65
N SER A 86 28.48 22.78 2.13
CA SER A 86 27.97 24.10 2.51
C SER A 86 26.81 24.60 1.63
N GLN A 87 26.41 23.82 0.62
CA GLN A 87 25.29 24.16 -0.25
C GLN A 87 23.98 24.31 0.50
N THR A 88 23.19 25.31 0.10
CA THR A 88 21.85 25.53 0.65
C THR A 88 20.82 24.65 -0.05
N LEU A 89 19.71 24.37 0.63
CA LEU A 89 18.59 23.60 0.08
C LEU A 89 18.03 24.21 -1.22
N SER A 90 18.06 25.55 -1.33
CA SER A 90 17.63 26.27 -2.53
C SER A 90 18.56 26.03 -3.73
N GLU A 91 19.87 25.91 -3.49
CA GLU A 91 20.85 25.61 -4.55
C GLU A 91 20.71 24.17 -5.01
N LEU A 92 20.62 23.23 -4.07
CA LEU A 92 20.35 21.81 -4.37
C LEU A 92 19.04 21.64 -5.16
N GLY A 93 17.98 22.36 -4.77
CA GLY A 93 16.70 22.34 -5.47
C GLY A 93 16.80 22.84 -6.91
N LYS A 94 17.58 23.92 -7.15
CA LYS A 94 17.82 24.41 -8.52
C LYS A 94 18.59 23.42 -9.39
N ILE A 95 19.61 22.76 -8.82
CA ILE A 95 20.42 21.76 -9.55
C ILE A 95 19.58 20.54 -9.89
N LEU A 96 18.81 20.04 -8.93
CA LEU A 96 17.96 18.85 -9.06
C LEU A 96 16.61 19.16 -9.74
N GLN A 97 16.34 20.43 -10.09
CA GLN A 97 15.08 20.90 -10.65
C GLN A 97 13.85 20.54 -9.81
N VAL A 98 13.97 20.65 -8.49
CA VAL A 98 12.92 20.37 -7.51
C VAL A 98 12.75 21.52 -6.52
N ASP A 99 11.59 21.56 -5.87
CA ASP A 99 11.34 22.49 -4.78
C ASP A 99 12.23 22.18 -3.57
N GLU A 100 12.61 23.22 -2.84
CA GLU A 100 13.42 23.13 -1.62
C GLU A 100 12.85 22.13 -0.61
N SER A 101 11.52 22.09 -0.47
CA SER A 101 10.82 21.14 0.40
C SER A 101 11.07 19.68 -0.01
N THR A 102 11.23 19.41 -1.30
CA THR A 102 11.52 18.05 -1.82
C THR A 102 12.95 17.62 -1.46
N VAL A 103 13.90 18.57 -1.42
CA VAL A 103 15.27 18.30 -0.96
C VAL A 103 15.29 18.10 0.56
N SER A 104 14.57 18.94 1.31
CA SER A 104 14.48 18.84 2.77
C SER A 104 13.86 17.53 3.25
N GLU A 105 12.90 16.96 2.50
CA GLU A 105 12.31 15.65 2.83
C GLU A 105 13.30 14.48 2.66
N ARG A 106 14.45 14.71 2.02
CA ARG A 106 15.41 13.67 1.61
C ARG A 106 16.75 13.75 2.35
N LEU A 107 17.02 14.83 3.09
CA LEU A 107 18.14 14.97 4.03
C LEU A 107 17.78 14.39 5.40
#